data_AF-A0A7R9AGE9-F1
#
_entry.id   AF-A0A7R9AGE9-F1
#
_cell.length_a   1.000
_cell.length_b   1.000
_cell.length_c   1.000
_cell.angle_alpha   90.00
_cell.angle_beta   90.00
_cell.angle_gamma   90.00
#
_symmetry.space_group_name_H-M   'P 1'
#
loop_
_entity.id
_entity.type
_entity.pdbx_description
1 polymer ?
#
loop_
_entity_poly.entity_id
_entity_poly.type
_entity_poly.pdbx_seq_one_letter_code
_entity_poly.pdbx_strand_id
1 'polypeptide(L)'
;PPECQLTTEGLEYAGFKNTDEDGRKCQPWLGRANDKRFSALDIMTISDEGIDSSHNYCRNPDADAYGLWCFTEEGTGERWGHCMVPFCYQLYERIAVEGKPAEGYPECLQTAMGKEYAGTTRITKTGKPCLRWDSQPYGKPEDFHPNATYEAHFRFGNSTLHQDFCRNPTSRQQPWCFVEDSGIEWEFCQIPFCPNYPSELTPIHEVL
;
A
#
# COMPACT_ATOMS: atom_id res chain seq x y z
N PRO A 1 8.13 -20.31 0.02
CA PRO A 1 8.11 -19.03 0.78
C PRO A 1 6.69 -18.44 0.79
N PRO A 2 6.29 -17.72 1.85
CA PRO A 2 4.99 -17.03 1.87
C PRO A 2 4.95 -15.91 0.83
N GLU A 3 3.86 -15.81 0.07
CA GLU A 3 3.61 -14.71 -0.89
C GLU A 3 3.02 -13.47 -0.22
N CYS A 4 3.44 -13.24 1.02
CA CYS A 4 2.91 -12.18 1.86
C CYS A 4 3.97 -11.68 2.85
N GLN A 5 3.83 -10.43 3.28
CA GLN A 5 4.71 -9.78 4.27
C GLN A 5 4.06 -9.75 5.68
N LEU A 6 4.85 -9.65 6.72
CA LEU A 6 4.40 -9.51 8.11
C LEU A 6 4.54 -8.06 8.57
N THR A 7 5.51 -7.32 8.05
CA THR A 7 5.80 -5.93 8.40
C THR A 7 5.60 -4.99 7.23
N THR A 8 5.51 -3.68 7.50
CA THR A 8 5.31 -2.66 6.44
C THR A 8 6.56 -2.55 5.57
N GLU A 9 7.72 -2.66 6.19
CA GLU A 9 9.02 -2.69 5.55
C GLU A 9 9.23 -3.99 4.76
N GLY A 10 8.61 -5.10 5.19
CA GLY A 10 8.66 -6.37 4.49
C GLY A 10 10.06 -6.99 4.44
N LEU A 11 10.93 -6.70 5.42
CA LEU A 11 12.31 -7.20 5.45
C LEU A 11 12.38 -8.73 5.47
N GLU A 12 11.37 -9.38 6.03
CA GLU A 12 11.21 -10.83 6.09
C GLU A 12 10.61 -11.46 4.82
N TYR A 13 10.19 -10.66 3.84
CA TYR A 13 9.50 -11.18 2.66
C TYR A 13 10.46 -11.96 1.75
N ALA A 14 10.21 -13.25 1.63
CA ALA A 14 10.96 -14.18 0.80
C ALA A 14 10.17 -14.71 -0.42
N GLY A 15 9.00 -14.14 -0.71
CA GLY A 15 8.15 -14.58 -1.83
C GLY A 15 8.69 -14.21 -3.22
N PHE A 16 7.88 -14.51 -4.23
CA PHE A 16 8.25 -14.49 -5.66
C PHE A 16 7.63 -13.34 -6.48
N LYS A 17 6.98 -12.36 -5.85
CA LYS A 17 6.46 -11.16 -6.54
C LYS A 17 7.58 -10.48 -7.34
N ASN A 18 7.36 -10.24 -8.63
CA ASN A 18 8.36 -9.66 -9.53
C ASN A 18 7.80 -8.57 -10.45
N THR A 19 6.77 -7.86 -9.96
CA THR A 19 6.25 -6.64 -10.59
C THR A 19 6.06 -5.57 -9.53
N ASP A 20 6.22 -4.32 -9.91
CA ASP A 20 5.95 -3.17 -9.04
C ASP A 20 4.44 -2.82 -8.95
N GLU A 21 4.09 -1.74 -8.25
CA GLU A 21 2.70 -1.26 -8.11
C GLU A 21 2.05 -0.91 -9.45
N ASP A 22 2.85 -0.44 -10.42
CA ASP A 22 2.38 -0.06 -11.77
C ASP A 22 2.32 -1.27 -12.73
N GLY A 23 2.64 -2.48 -12.24
CA GLY A 23 2.71 -3.70 -13.05
C GLY A 23 3.95 -3.80 -13.94
N ARG A 24 4.94 -2.91 -13.78
CA ARG A 24 6.21 -2.98 -14.50
C ARG A 24 7.00 -4.19 -14.02
N LYS A 25 7.63 -4.88 -14.96
CA LYS A 25 8.40 -6.10 -14.67
C LYS A 25 9.70 -5.75 -13.96
N CYS A 26 9.99 -6.47 -12.88
CA CYS A 26 11.22 -6.30 -12.13
C CYS A 26 12.43 -6.82 -12.92
N GLN A 27 13.57 -6.16 -12.76
CA GLN A 27 14.87 -6.59 -13.26
C GLN A 27 15.63 -7.44 -12.22
N PRO A 28 16.55 -8.30 -12.67
CA PRO A 28 17.47 -9.01 -11.78
C PRO A 28 18.27 -8.07 -10.87
N TRP A 29 18.46 -8.46 -9.61
CA TRP A 29 19.30 -7.70 -8.67
C TRP A 29 20.79 -7.81 -9.01
N LEU A 30 21.23 -8.98 -9.47
CA LEU A 30 22.59 -9.20 -9.93
C LEU A 30 22.88 -8.32 -11.16
N GLY A 31 24.03 -7.65 -11.14
CA GLY A 31 24.45 -6.69 -12.16
C GLY A 31 24.19 -5.23 -11.80
N ARG A 32 23.59 -4.96 -10.63
CA ARG A 32 23.34 -3.61 -10.09
C ARG A 32 24.23 -3.23 -8.90
N ALA A 33 25.28 -4.01 -8.61
CA ALA A 33 26.19 -3.82 -7.46
C ALA A 33 26.97 -2.49 -7.39
N ASN A 34 26.83 -1.62 -8.39
CA ASN A 34 27.42 -0.27 -8.44
C ASN A 34 26.38 0.85 -8.24
N ASP A 35 25.11 0.51 -8.02
CA ASP A 35 24.08 1.47 -7.67
C ASP A 35 24.35 1.99 -6.24
N LYS A 36 24.28 3.30 -6.05
CA LYS A 36 24.59 3.93 -4.75
C LYS A 36 23.54 3.68 -3.69
N ARG A 37 22.39 3.13 -4.07
CA ARG A 37 21.26 2.92 -3.17
C ARG A 37 21.45 1.73 -2.22
N PHE A 38 22.22 0.71 -2.59
CA PHE A 38 22.36 -0.49 -1.75
C PHE A 38 23.78 -1.09 -1.82
N SER A 39 24.27 -1.56 -0.67
CA SER A 39 25.62 -2.02 -0.42
C SER A 39 25.86 -3.49 -0.83
N ALA A 40 27.11 -3.96 -0.77
CA ALA A 40 27.40 -5.38 -0.95
C ALA A 40 26.77 -6.26 0.15
N LEU A 41 26.52 -5.71 1.35
CA LEU A 41 25.79 -6.39 2.42
C LEU A 41 24.31 -6.55 2.06
N ASP A 42 23.76 -5.56 1.37
CA ASP A 42 22.37 -5.53 0.90
C ASP A 42 22.15 -6.59 -0.22
N ILE A 43 23.20 -6.91 -1.00
CA ILE A 43 23.17 -8.03 -1.96
C ILE A 43 23.09 -9.39 -1.25
N MET A 44 23.73 -9.51 -0.08
CA MET A 44 23.62 -10.73 0.72
C MET A 44 22.22 -10.87 1.33
N THR A 45 21.55 -9.78 1.71
CA THR A 45 20.16 -9.83 2.22
C THR A 45 19.11 -10.07 1.14
N ILE A 46 19.41 -9.72 -0.11
CA ILE A 46 18.60 -10.11 -1.28
C ILE A 46 18.66 -11.62 -1.50
N SER A 47 19.81 -12.24 -1.22
CA SER A 47 20.01 -13.68 -1.38
C SER A 47 19.36 -14.42 -0.20
N ASP A 48 18.46 -15.36 -0.48
CA ASP A 48 17.83 -16.20 0.54
C ASP A 48 18.40 -17.63 0.47
N GLU A 49 18.17 -18.47 1.48
CA GLU A 49 18.62 -19.86 1.49
C GLU A 49 18.12 -20.60 0.23
N GLY A 50 19.03 -20.80 -0.73
CA GLY A 50 18.75 -21.52 -1.98
C GLY A 50 18.25 -20.65 -3.15
N ILE A 51 18.18 -19.33 -3.01
CA ILE A 51 17.88 -18.42 -4.13
C ILE A 51 18.97 -17.34 -4.21
N ASP A 52 19.75 -17.36 -5.30
CA ASP A 52 20.80 -16.38 -5.53
C ASP A 52 20.24 -15.02 -6.01
N SER A 53 21.05 -13.97 -5.90
CA SER A 53 20.68 -12.61 -6.30
C SER A 53 20.45 -12.43 -7.81
N SER A 54 20.55 -13.49 -8.64
CA SER A 54 20.18 -13.42 -10.06
C SER A 54 18.67 -13.36 -10.28
N HIS A 55 17.88 -13.58 -9.23
CA HIS A 55 16.43 -13.40 -9.28
C HIS A 55 16.02 -11.93 -9.44
N ASN A 56 14.73 -11.70 -9.74
CA ASN A 56 14.13 -10.37 -9.87
C ASN A 56 12.94 -10.13 -8.91
N TYR A 57 12.83 -10.91 -7.84
CA TYR A 57 11.76 -10.77 -6.85
C TYR A 57 11.90 -9.50 -6.01
N CYS A 58 10.80 -8.88 -5.62
CA CYS A 58 10.78 -7.68 -4.78
C CYS A 58 11.42 -7.95 -3.41
N ARG A 59 12.27 -7.03 -2.96
CA ARG A 59 12.99 -7.07 -1.68
C ARG A 59 13.09 -5.67 -1.12
N ASN A 60 13.48 -5.55 0.16
CA ASN A 60 13.74 -4.26 0.80
C ASN A 60 15.09 -4.31 1.53
N PRO A 61 16.20 -4.31 0.78
CA PRO A 61 17.50 -4.58 1.36
C PRO A 61 18.13 -3.36 2.05
N ASP A 62 17.62 -2.16 1.77
CA ASP A 62 18.02 -0.86 2.33
C ASP A 62 17.10 -0.37 3.46
N ALA A 63 16.16 -1.21 3.90
CA ALA A 63 15.16 -0.88 4.93
C ALA A 63 14.37 0.40 4.63
N ASP A 64 13.98 0.57 3.36
CA ASP A 64 13.07 1.60 2.91
C ASP A 64 11.75 1.53 3.70
N ALA A 65 11.37 2.65 4.33
CA ALA A 65 10.16 2.74 5.14
C ALA A 65 8.86 2.56 4.34
N TYR A 66 8.91 2.70 3.01
CA TYR A 66 7.78 2.49 2.10
C TYR A 66 7.65 1.02 1.65
N GLY A 67 8.58 0.16 2.05
CA GLY A 67 8.51 -1.29 1.90
C GLY A 67 9.19 -1.82 0.64
N LEU A 68 8.83 -3.04 0.30
CA LEU A 68 9.41 -3.81 -0.80
C LEU A 68 9.46 -3.04 -2.12
N TRP A 69 10.53 -3.23 -2.88
CA TRP A 69 10.72 -2.58 -4.17
C TRP A 69 11.56 -3.45 -5.11
N CYS A 70 11.65 -3.04 -6.37
CA CYS A 70 12.55 -3.63 -7.36
C CYS A 70 12.95 -2.62 -8.44
N PHE A 71 13.98 -2.94 -9.22
CA PHE A 71 14.31 -2.22 -10.45
C PHE A 71 13.35 -2.57 -11.59
N THR A 72 13.06 -1.65 -12.52
CA THR A 72 12.11 -1.87 -13.63
C THR A 72 12.71 -1.54 -15.00
N GLU A 73 12.16 -2.10 -16.09
CA GLU A 73 12.64 -1.82 -17.46
C GLU A 73 12.02 -0.56 -18.13
N GLU A 74 12.88 0.12 -18.90
CA GLU A 74 12.68 1.14 -19.95
C GLU A 74 12.41 2.63 -19.62
N GLY A 75 13.32 3.47 -20.17
CA GLY A 75 13.24 4.92 -20.31
C GLY A 75 14.37 5.68 -19.59
N THR A 76 15.28 6.30 -20.35
CA THR A 76 16.46 7.08 -19.91
C THR A 76 16.46 7.53 -18.43
N GLY A 77 17.00 6.69 -17.54
CA GLY A 77 17.17 6.99 -16.11
C GLY A 77 17.11 5.76 -15.22
N GLU A 78 17.70 5.86 -14.02
CA GLU A 78 17.58 4.88 -12.94
C GLU A 78 16.13 4.86 -12.45
N ARG A 79 15.35 3.82 -12.79
CA ARG A 79 13.96 3.68 -12.35
C ARG A 79 13.74 2.37 -11.60
N TRP A 80 13.23 2.53 -10.40
CA TRP A 80 12.76 1.49 -9.49
C TRP A 80 11.29 1.79 -9.14
N GLY A 81 10.61 0.81 -8.56
CA GLY A 81 9.22 0.95 -8.11
C GLY A 81 8.98 0.11 -6.87
N HIS A 82 8.10 0.58 -5.99
CA HIS A 82 7.64 -0.21 -4.85
C HIS A 82 6.79 -1.38 -5.33
N CYS A 83 6.75 -2.45 -4.56
CA CYS A 83 5.97 -3.62 -4.85
C CYS A 83 4.82 -3.74 -3.86
N MET A 84 3.61 -3.94 -4.39
CA MET A 84 2.47 -4.31 -3.58
C MET A 84 2.51 -5.81 -3.29
N VAL A 85 2.94 -6.15 -2.07
CA VAL A 85 2.82 -7.50 -1.49
C VAL A 85 1.78 -7.44 -0.36
N PRO A 86 0.77 -8.33 -0.35
CA PRO A 86 -0.19 -8.37 0.74
C PRO A 86 0.50 -8.81 2.03
N PHE A 87 0.04 -8.34 3.16
CA PHE A 87 0.45 -8.90 4.44
C PHE A 87 -0.14 -10.30 4.66
N CYS A 88 0.48 -11.16 5.46
CA CYS A 88 0.00 -12.52 5.65
C CYS A 88 -1.33 -12.58 6.40
N TYR A 89 -1.61 -11.59 7.26
CA TYR A 89 -2.93 -11.41 7.86
C TYR A 89 -3.96 -10.85 6.87
N GLN A 90 -3.57 -10.52 5.64
CA GLN A 90 -4.48 -10.09 4.57
C GLN A 90 -4.91 -11.20 3.61
N LEU A 91 -4.45 -12.43 3.84
CA LEU A 91 -4.92 -13.61 3.09
C LEU A 91 -6.35 -14.03 3.48
N TYR A 92 -6.98 -13.36 4.44
CA TYR A 92 -8.39 -13.57 4.75
C TYR A 92 -9.27 -12.87 3.71
N GLU A 93 -10.13 -13.64 3.05
CA GLU A 93 -11.13 -13.20 2.05
C GLU A 93 -12.12 -12.12 2.54
N ARG A 94 -11.99 -11.65 3.78
CA ARG A 94 -12.87 -10.66 4.41
C ARG A 94 -12.02 -9.64 5.16
N ILE A 95 -12.18 -8.37 4.80
CA ILE A 95 -11.61 -7.24 5.55
C ILE A 95 -12.50 -6.82 6.73
N ALA A 96 -13.77 -7.25 6.72
CA ALA A 96 -14.71 -7.02 7.80
C ALA A 96 -15.68 -8.20 7.94
N VAL A 97 -16.07 -8.51 9.17
CA VAL A 97 -17.10 -9.50 9.51
C VAL A 97 -18.14 -8.81 10.38
N GLU A 98 -19.40 -8.80 9.93
CA GLU A 98 -20.52 -8.17 10.65
C GLU A 98 -20.27 -6.69 11.03
N GLY A 99 -19.57 -5.94 10.18
CA GLY A 99 -19.29 -4.51 10.38
C GLY A 99 -18.17 -4.22 11.38
N LYS A 100 -17.38 -5.22 11.77
CA LYS A 100 -16.13 -5.07 12.53
C LYS A 100 -14.94 -5.43 11.64
N PRO A 101 -13.73 -4.89 11.89
CA PRO A 101 -12.54 -5.35 11.19
C PRO A 101 -12.36 -6.85 11.36
N ALA A 102 -11.85 -7.50 10.32
CA ALA A 102 -11.35 -8.85 10.48
C ALA A 102 -10.15 -8.89 11.44
N GLU A 103 -9.91 -10.07 12.03
CA GLU A 103 -8.79 -10.28 12.94
C GLU A 103 -7.46 -9.92 12.27
N GLY A 104 -6.64 -9.10 12.93
CA GLY A 104 -5.38 -8.59 12.38
C GLY A 104 -5.49 -7.22 11.69
N TYR A 105 -6.69 -6.64 11.54
CA TYR A 105 -6.87 -5.30 11.00
C TYR A 105 -7.23 -4.30 12.09
N PRO A 106 -6.32 -3.38 12.46
CA PRO A 106 -6.60 -2.40 13.49
C PRO A 106 -7.56 -1.31 12.99
N GLU A 107 -8.37 -0.75 13.90
CA GLU A 107 -9.15 0.49 13.67
C GLU A 107 -8.30 1.76 13.85
N CYS A 108 -7.06 1.72 13.38
CA CYS A 108 -6.13 2.82 13.47
C CYS A 108 -5.08 2.76 12.35
N LEU A 109 -4.46 3.90 12.07
CA LEU A 109 -3.39 4.04 11.08
C LEU A 109 -2.05 3.58 11.66
N GLN A 110 -1.31 2.81 10.88
CA GLN A 110 0.06 2.37 11.19
C GLN A 110 1.10 3.17 10.40
N THR A 111 0.68 3.89 9.36
CA THR A 111 1.51 4.83 8.60
C THR A 111 0.79 6.18 8.44
N ALA A 112 1.55 7.26 8.25
CA ALA A 112 0.99 8.59 7.99
C ALA A 112 0.00 8.61 6.82
N MET A 113 0.26 7.83 5.75
CA MET A 113 -0.61 7.79 4.57
C MET A 113 -1.82 6.86 4.75
N GLY A 114 -1.76 5.87 5.64
CA GLY A 114 -2.85 4.93 5.87
C GLY A 114 -3.19 4.06 4.66
N LYS A 115 -2.24 3.78 3.76
CA LYS A 115 -2.46 2.87 2.62
C LYS A 115 -2.81 1.45 3.06
N GLU A 116 -2.30 1.05 4.22
CA GLU A 116 -2.53 -0.23 4.87
C GLU A 116 -3.86 -0.32 5.63
N TYR A 117 -4.54 0.82 5.84
CA TYR A 117 -5.75 0.85 6.64
C TYR A 117 -6.84 -0.03 6.02
N ALA A 118 -7.24 -1.07 6.74
CA ALA A 118 -8.31 -1.98 6.37
C ALA A 118 -9.42 -2.10 7.43
N GLY A 119 -9.49 -1.14 8.36
CA GLY A 119 -10.60 -1.02 9.31
C GLY A 119 -11.92 -0.62 8.67
N THR A 120 -12.94 -0.36 9.49
CA THR A 120 -14.35 -0.22 9.07
C THR A 120 -14.90 1.21 9.17
N THR A 121 -14.04 2.21 9.39
CA THR A 121 -14.44 3.63 9.32
C THR A 121 -15.06 3.91 7.95
N ARG A 122 -16.24 4.53 7.96
CA ARG A 122 -17.05 4.85 6.77
C ARG A 122 -17.74 6.22 6.89
N ILE A 123 -17.17 7.08 7.73
CA ILE A 123 -17.62 8.44 7.97
C ILE A 123 -16.43 9.36 7.72
N THR A 124 -16.65 10.43 6.97
CA THR A 124 -15.61 11.41 6.64
C THR A 124 -15.31 12.31 7.83
N LYS A 125 -14.25 13.13 7.71
CA LYS A 125 -13.87 14.10 8.73
C LYS A 125 -15.00 15.10 9.04
N THR A 126 -15.81 15.48 8.06
CA THR A 126 -16.98 16.35 8.27
C THR A 126 -18.26 15.61 8.64
N GLY A 127 -18.21 14.28 8.80
CA GLY A 127 -19.36 13.49 9.25
C GLY A 127 -20.24 12.95 8.13
N LYS A 128 -19.81 13.02 6.86
CA LYS A 128 -20.59 12.50 5.72
C LYS A 128 -20.45 10.96 5.63
N PRO A 129 -21.51 10.22 5.30
CA PRO A 129 -21.43 8.79 5.06
C PRO A 129 -20.71 8.51 3.74
N CYS A 130 -19.80 7.54 3.78
CA CYS A 130 -19.08 7.08 2.60
C CYS A 130 -20.01 6.30 1.65
N LEU A 131 -19.76 6.46 0.36
CA LEU A 131 -20.39 5.67 -0.68
C LEU A 131 -19.58 4.39 -0.96
N ARG A 132 -20.26 3.36 -1.47
CA ARG A 132 -19.62 2.08 -1.78
C ARG A 132 -18.68 2.18 -2.97
N TRP A 133 -17.47 1.64 -2.85
CA TRP A 133 -16.45 1.63 -3.90
C TRP A 133 -16.86 0.88 -5.18
N ASP A 134 -17.71 -0.15 -5.07
CA ASP A 134 -18.21 -0.93 -6.22
C ASP A 134 -19.47 -0.35 -6.87
N SER A 135 -20.07 0.69 -6.27
CA SER A 135 -21.25 1.38 -6.80
C SER A 135 -20.91 2.68 -7.52
N GLN A 136 -19.65 3.09 -7.54
CA GLN A 136 -19.30 4.38 -8.14
C GLN A 136 -19.22 4.24 -9.66
N PRO A 137 -19.97 5.06 -10.43
CA PRO A 137 -19.68 5.20 -11.85
C PRO A 137 -18.22 5.66 -11.96
N TYR A 138 -17.53 5.32 -13.05
CA TYR A 138 -16.12 5.65 -13.31
C TYR A 138 -15.80 7.17 -13.39
N GLY A 139 -16.51 8.02 -12.63
CA GLY A 139 -16.32 9.44 -12.40
C GLY A 139 -15.15 9.67 -11.47
N LYS A 140 -13.98 9.69 -12.09
CA LYS A 140 -12.71 10.17 -11.56
C LYS A 140 -12.88 11.47 -10.75
N PRO A 141 -12.28 11.58 -9.56
CA PRO A 141 -11.74 12.86 -9.13
C PRO A 141 -10.86 13.43 -10.25
N GLU A 142 -10.96 14.73 -10.54
CA GLU A 142 -10.27 15.40 -11.66
C GLU A 142 -8.74 15.14 -11.72
N ASP A 143 -8.15 14.64 -10.64
CA ASP A 143 -6.74 14.27 -10.47
C ASP A 143 -6.32 12.93 -11.12
N PHE A 144 -7.24 12.12 -11.66
CA PHE A 144 -6.88 10.81 -12.20
C PHE A 144 -6.36 10.86 -13.63
N HIS A 145 -5.24 10.16 -13.88
CA HIS A 145 -4.81 9.82 -15.24
C HIS A 145 -5.96 9.11 -16.01
N PRO A 146 -6.18 9.39 -17.30
CA PRO A 146 -7.35 8.92 -18.03
C PRO A 146 -7.56 7.40 -18.06
N ASN A 147 -6.52 6.60 -17.77
CA ASN A 147 -6.53 5.14 -17.82
C ASN A 147 -6.31 4.46 -16.45
N ALA A 148 -6.16 5.20 -15.35
CA ALA A 148 -5.99 4.63 -14.03
C ALA A 148 -7.34 4.53 -13.31
N THR A 149 -7.71 3.33 -12.85
CA THR A 149 -8.85 3.11 -11.94
C THR A 149 -8.30 2.92 -10.53
N TYR A 150 -8.98 3.43 -9.49
CA TYR A 150 -8.58 3.18 -8.09
C TYR A 150 -8.58 1.68 -7.76
N GLU A 151 -9.37 0.90 -8.50
CA GLU A 151 -9.55 -0.53 -8.30
C GLU A 151 -8.25 -1.32 -8.43
N ALA A 152 -7.36 -0.94 -9.36
CA ALA A 152 -6.04 -1.57 -9.51
C ALA A 152 -5.08 -1.26 -8.34
N HIS A 153 -5.40 -0.28 -7.51
CA HIS A 153 -4.49 0.25 -6.49
C HIS A 153 -4.98 0.05 -5.06
N PHE A 154 -6.08 -0.70 -4.86
CA PHE A 154 -6.39 -1.19 -3.52
C PHE A 154 -5.28 -2.12 -3.06
N ARG A 155 -4.80 -1.90 -1.84
CA ARG A 155 -3.77 -2.77 -1.26
C ARG A 155 -4.28 -4.22 -1.07
N PHE A 156 -5.60 -4.41 -0.94
CA PHE A 156 -6.23 -5.72 -0.70
C PHE A 156 -7.46 -5.92 -1.57
N GLY A 157 -7.69 -7.11 -2.12
CA GLY A 157 -8.96 -7.44 -2.80
C GLY A 157 -9.39 -6.46 -3.91
N ASN A 158 -10.71 -6.30 -4.07
CA ASN A 158 -11.31 -5.43 -5.08
C ASN A 158 -12.28 -4.43 -4.45
N SER A 159 -12.85 -3.56 -5.27
CA SER A 159 -13.84 -2.55 -4.88
C SER A 159 -15.01 -3.12 -4.04
N THR A 160 -15.50 -4.32 -4.38
CA THR A 160 -16.61 -4.97 -3.65
C THR A 160 -16.25 -5.33 -2.22
N LEU A 161 -15.04 -5.84 -2.00
CA LEU A 161 -14.54 -6.20 -0.67
C LEU A 161 -14.46 -4.98 0.24
N HIS A 162 -14.09 -3.83 -0.33
CA HIS A 162 -13.90 -2.57 0.37
C HIS A 162 -15.17 -1.87 0.83
N GLN A 163 -16.34 -2.30 0.35
CA GLN A 163 -17.65 -1.76 0.72
C GLN A 163 -17.67 -0.23 0.66
N ASP A 164 -18.06 0.45 1.73
CA ASP A 164 -18.07 1.90 1.94
C ASP A 164 -16.95 2.36 2.90
N PHE A 165 -15.94 1.53 3.16
CA PHE A 165 -14.91 1.87 4.14
C PHE A 165 -13.86 2.82 3.58
N CYS A 166 -13.36 3.74 4.40
CA CYS A 166 -12.29 4.67 4.05
C CYS A 166 -11.01 3.95 3.63
N ARG A 167 -10.44 4.28 2.48
CA ARG A 167 -9.22 3.64 1.95
C ARG A 167 -8.33 4.67 1.29
N ASN A 168 -7.07 4.32 1.04
CA ASN A 168 -6.15 5.18 0.29
C ASN A 168 -5.52 4.46 -0.91
N PRO A 169 -6.32 4.10 -1.94
CA PRO A 169 -5.79 3.44 -3.12
C PRO A 169 -4.92 4.38 -3.98
N THR A 170 -5.00 5.69 -3.79
CA THR A 170 -4.40 6.67 -4.72
C THR A 170 -3.18 7.39 -4.18
N SER A 171 -2.55 6.86 -3.12
CA SER A 171 -1.38 7.50 -2.50
C SER A 171 -1.63 8.96 -2.07
N ARG A 172 -2.87 9.30 -1.67
CA ARG A 172 -3.18 10.61 -1.09
C ARG A 172 -2.60 10.70 0.34
N GLN A 173 -2.74 11.85 0.98
CA GLN A 173 -2.15 12.11 2.29
C GLN A 173 -2.74 11.27 3.44
N GLN A 174 -3.98 10.78 3.31
CA GLN A 174 -4.66 9.94 4.30
C GLN A 174 -5.83 9.18 3.64
N PRO A 175 -6.44 8.19 4.31
CA PRO A 175 -7.62 7.50 3.78
C PRO A 175 -8.79 8.43 3.52
N TRP A 176 -9.51 8.13 2.45
CA TRP A 176 -10.65 8.89 1.96
C TRP A 176 -11.74 7.95 1.47
N CYS A 177 -12.89 8.50 1.15
CA CYS A 177 -13.97 7.77 0.47
C CYS A 177 -14.77 8.73 -0.42
N PHE A 178 -15.60 8.16 -1.30
CA PHE A 178 -16.56 8.95 -2.06
C PHE A 178 -17.74 9.37 -1.18
N VAL A 179 -18.31 10.53 -1.46
CA VAL A 179 -19.50 11.06 -0.78
C VAL A 179 -20.48 11.61 -1.81
N GLU A 180 -21.77 11.58 -1.50
CA GLU A 180 -22.78 12.26 -2.28
C GLU A 180 -23.01 13.65 -1.66
N ASP A 181 -22.64 14.71 -2.40
CA ASP A 181 -22.93 16.09 -2.09
C ASP A 181 -23.19 16.84 -3.40
N SER A 182 -24.43 17.27 -3.65
CA SER A 182 -24.83 17.95 -4.89
C SER A 182 -24.35 17.28 -6.21
N GLY A 183 -23.89 16.02 -6.15
CA GLY A 183 -22.94 15.37 -7.06
C GLY A 183 -22.10 14.31 -6.32
N ILE A 184 -21.23 13.58 -7.04
CA ILE A 184 -20.30 12.62 -6.43
C ILE A 184 -18.96 13.32 -6.23
N GLU A 185 -18.54 13.45 -4.97
CA GLU A 185 -17.24 13.99 -4.58
C GLU A 185 -16.46 12.96 -3.75
N TRP A 186 -15.31 13.36 -3.22
CA TRP A 186 -14.53 12.57 -2.27
C TRP A 186 -14.11 13.43 -1.08
N GLU A 187 -13.91 12.80 0.06
CA GLU A 187 -13.46 13.48 1.27
C GLU A 187 -12.59 12.56 2.13
N PHE A 188 -11.65 13.15 2.86
CA PHE A 188 -10.82 12.44 3.80
C PHE A 188 -11.60 11.95 5.02
N CYS A 189 -11.16 10.83 5.57
CA CYS A 189 -11.66 10.27 6.82
C CYS A 189 -10.74 10.61 7.99
N GLN A 190 -11.33 10.75 9.18
CA GLN A 190 -10.57 10.92 10.41
C GLN A 190 -10.38 9.56 11.08
N ILE A 191 -9.17 9.01 10.97
CA ILE A 191 -8.80 7.71 11.56
C ILE A 191 -7.61 7.97 12.50
N PRO A 192 -7.67 7.54 13.77
CA PRO A 192 -6.59 7.75 14.72
C PRO A 192 -5.35 6.90 14.38
N PHE A 193 -4.17 7.34 14.80
CA PHE A 193 -2.97 6.49 14.76
C PHE A 193 -3.02 5.41 15.85
N CYS A 194 -2.38 4.27 15.59
CA CYS A 194 -2.27 3.21 16.57
C CYS A 194 -1.37 3.64 17.75
N PRO A 195 -1.63 3.18 18.99
CA PRO A 195 -0.87 3.61 20.17
C PRO A 195 0.64 3.35 20.10
N ASN A 196 1.08 2.36 19.31
CA ASN A 196 2.48 2.03 19.11
C ASN A 196 3.11 2.72 17.89
N TYR A 197 2.38 3.63 17.23
CA TYR A 197 2.95 4.45 16.16
C TYR A 197 3.97 5.41 16.78
N PRO A 198 5.23 5.46 16.31
CA PRO A 198 6.23 6.35 16.87
C PRO A 198 5.71 7.78 16.83
N SER A 199 5.53 8.37 18.02
CA SER A 199 4.92 9.68 18.23
C SER A 199 5.62 10.83 17.50
N GLU A 200 6.84 10.61 17.00
CA GLU A 200 7.65 11.57 16.24
C GLU A 200 7.23 11.76 14.77
N LEU A 201 6.30 10.95 14.24
CA LEU A 201 5.76 11.08 12.87
C LEU A 201 4.33 11.61 12.84
N THR A 202 3.82 12.17 13.94
CA THR A 202 2.53 12.86 13.96
C THR A 202 2.60 14.09 13.03
N PRO A 203 1.65 14.27 12.09
CA PRO A 203 1.56 15.51 11.31
C PRO A 203 1.41 16.69 12.27
N ILE A 204 2.19 17.75 12.05
CA ILE A 204 2.35 18.94 12.91
C ILE A 204 1.05 19.76 13.08
N HIS A 205 -0.10 19.29 12.59
CA HIS A 205 -1.38 20.01 12.59
C HIS A 205 -2.32 19.74 13.77
N GLU A 206 -1.91 18.97 14.79
CA GLU A 206 -2.73 18.76 16.00
C GLU A 206 -2.13 19.35 17.28
N VAL A 207 -1.19 20.30 17.18
CA VAL A 207 -0.80 21.13 18.32
C VAL A 207 -1.39 22.53 18.16
N LEU A 208 -2.62 22.70 18.64
CA LEU A 208 -3.18 23.99 19.04
C LEU A 208 -3.18 24.11 20.55
#